data_AF-A0A965VIU7-F1
#
_entry.id   AF-A0A965VIU7-F1
#
_cell.length_a   1.000
_cell.length_b   1.000
_cell.length_c   1.000
_cell.angle_alpha   90.00
_cell.angle_beta   90.00
_cell.angle_gamma   90.00
#
_symmetry.space_group_name_H-M   'P 1'
#
loop_
_entity.id
_entity.type
_entity.pdbx_description
1 polymer ?
#
loop_
_entity_poly.entity_id
_entity_poly.type
_entity_poly.pdbx_seq_one_letter_code
_entity_poly.pdbx_strand_id
1 'polypeptide(L)'
;MSTEQAPRSALAVFIAVELAYLAAAHIVGGPPWTVVGMLAFVAPLVTGLRRASLALLLPSLAWLVLFRVTGNRELFFPFTMYVAAYLAVSLTQRDARLGAAGGGFVVATFLVIRILQGATVPVLVVECVVAAAILAAVVAARATLRRQPVSDAAIVAGASLLAYAGLA
;
A
#
# COMPACT_ATOMS: atom_id res chain seq x y z
N MET A 1 -12.64 17.37 -31.73
CA MET A 1 -11.72 17.22 -30.57
C MET A 1 -12.58 17.38 -29.33
N SER A 2 -13.25 16.29 -28.95
CA SER A 2 -14.26 16.27 -27.89
C SER A 2 -13.55 15.91 -26.59
N THR A 3 -13.44 16.87 -25.67
CA THR A 3 -12.98 16.63 -24.30
C THR A 3 -14.03 15.78 -23.59
N GLU A 4 -13.81 14.47 -23.60
CA GLU A 4 -14.57 13.50 -22.82
C GLU A 4 -14.35 13.82 -21.33
N GLN A 5 -15.22 14.67 -20.76
CA GLN A 5 -15.27 14.93 -19.34
C GLN A 5 -15.48 13.58 -18.64
N ALA A 6 -14.45 13.10 -17.94
CA ALA A 6 -14.64 12.02 -16.97
C ALA A 6 -15.87 12.36 -16.12
N PRO A 7 -16.83 11.44 -15.96
CA PRO A 7 -18.13 11.77 -15.37
C PRO A 7 -17.87 12.34 -13.97
N ARG A 8 -18.25 13.61 -13.74
CA ARG A 8 -17.97 14.36 -12.50
C ARG A 8 -18.31 13.58 -11.23
N SER A 9 -19.27 12.67 -11.32
CA SER A 9 -19.66 11.72 -10.26
C SER A 9 -18.56 10.74 -9.86
N ALA A 10 -17.76 10.22 -10.80
CA ALA A 10 -16.67 9.29 -10.50
C ALA A 10 -15.53 9.96 -9.73
N LEU A 11 -15.21 11.21 -10.07
CA LEU A 11 -14.22 12.02 -9.34
C LEU A 11 -14.70 12.32 -7.91
N ALA A 12 -15.97 12.73 -7.75
CA ALA A 12 -16.54 12.99 -6.43
C ALA A 12 -16.52 11.76 -5.52
N VAL A 13 -16.87 10.58 -6.07
CA VAL A 13 -16.79 9.30 -5.33
C VAL A 13 -15.35 8.96 -4.96
N PHE A 14 -14.39 9.17 -5.87
CA PHE A 14 -12.98 8.93 -5.57
C PHE A 14 -12.49 9.80 -4.40
N ILE A 15 -12.75 11.11 -4.46
CA ILE A 15 -12.37 12.05 -3.40
C ILE A 15 -13.04 11.67 -2.07
N ALA A 16 -14.32 11.31 -2.09
CA ALA A 16 -15.02 10.88 -0.88
C ALA A 16 -14.40 9.61 -0.26
N VAL A 17 -14.03 8.63 -1.08
CA VAL A 17 -13.38 7.39 -0.63
C VAL A 17 -11.97 7.67 -0.12
N GLU A 18 -11.20 8.51 -0.81
CA GLU A 18 -9.86 8.94 -0.37
C GLU A 18 -9.92 9.61 0.98
N LEU A 19 -10.78 10.62 1.14
CA LEU A 19 -10.94 11.34 2.41
C LEU A 19 -11.41 10.41 3.53
N ALA A 20 -12.37 9.52 3.26
CA ALA A 20 -12.84 8.54 4.24
C ALA A 20 -11.72 7.58 4.68
N TYR A 21 -10.92 7.08 3.72
CA TYR A 21 -9.80 6.19 3.99
C TYR A 21 -8.72 6.90 4.81
N LEU A 22 -8.32 8.12 4.43
CA LEU A 22 -7.31 8.89 5.15
C LEU A 22 -7.78 9.34 6.53
N ALA A 23 -9.06 9.70 6.67
CA ALA A 23 -9.67 10.00 7.96
C ALA A 23 -9.66 8.76 8.87
N ALA A 24 -10.06 7.60 8.37
CA ALA A 24 -9.98 6.34 9.11
C ALA A 24 -8.52 6.04 9.52
N ALA A 25 -7.57 6.21 8.59
CA ALA A 25 -6.15 6.03 8.88
C ALA A 25 -5.66 6.95 10.00
N HIS A 26 -6.06 8.22 9.98
CA HIS A 26 -5.68 9.21 10.96
C HIS A 26 -6.31 8.98 12.33
N ILE A 27 -7.62 8.74 12.38
CA ILE A 27 -8.38 8.57 13.63
C ILE A 27 -7.96 7.29 14.35
N VAL A 28 -7.71 6.22 13.60
CA VAL A 28 -7.45 4.90 14.17
C VAL A 28 -5.95 4.66 14.40
N GLY A 29 -5.11 4.98 13.42
CA GLY A 29 -3.67 4.71 13.43
C GLY A 29 -2.79 5.92 13.77
N GLY A 30 -3.26 7.13 13.49
CA GLY A 30 -2.50 8.36 13.65
C GLY A 30 -1.66 8.75 12.41
N PRO A 31 -0.83 9.80 12.52
CA PRO A 31 -0.11 10.39 11.39
C PRO A 31 0.73 9.40 10.54
N PRO A 32 1.47 8.44 11.13
CA PRO A 32 2.26 7.48 10.35
C PRO A 32 1.44 6.67 9.35
N TRP A 33 0.27 6.20 9.78
CA TRP A 33 -0.64 5.39 8.97
C TRP A 33 -1.30 6.23 7.87
N THR A 34 -1.63 7.49 8.17
CA THR A 34 -2.14 8.45 7.18
C THR A 34 -1.11 8.71 6.09
N VAL A 35 0.15 8.99 6.46
CA VAL A 35 1.23 9.29 5.50
C VAL A 35 1.45 8.13 4.54
N VAL A 36 1.58 6.91 5.06
CA VAL A 36 1.72 5.71 4.22
C VAL A 36 0.47 5.47 3.39
N GLY A 37 -0.72 5.61 3.99
CA GLY A 37 -2.00 5.46 3.30
C GLY A 37 -2.18 6.43 2.13
N MET A 38 -1.69 7.67 2.27
CA MET A 38 -1.72 8.69 1.21
C MET A 38 -0.97 8.24 -0.05
N LEU A 39 0.12 7.47 0.10
CA LEU A 39 0.92 6.99 -1.03
C LEU A 39 0.15 6.06 -1.96
N ALA A 40 -0.88 5.36 -1.45
CA ALA A 40 -1.74 4.52 -2.27
C ALA A 40 -2.45 5.34 -3.38
N PHE A 41 -2.77 6.60 -3.12
CA PHE A 41 -3.51 7.43 -4.06
C PHE A 41 -2.63 7.98 -5.20
N VAL A 42 -1.32 7.75 -5.18
CA VAL A 42 -0.43 8.01 -6.32
C VAL A 42 -0.78 7.13 -7.53
N ALA A 43 -1.16 5.87 -7.31
CA ALA A 43 -1.49 4.95 -8.41
C ALA A 43 -2.66 5.44 -9.27
N PRO A 44 -3.82 5.82 -8.70
CA PRO A 44 -4.93 6.41 -9.45
C PRO A 44 -4.57 7.67 -10.25
N LEU A 45 -3.65 8.51 -9.75
CA LEU A 45 -3.17 9.70 -10.47
C LEU A 45 -2.36 9.35 -11.73
N VAL A 46 -1.63 8.23 -11.71
CA VAL A 46 -0.77 7.79 -12.83
C VAL A 46 -1.51 6.85 -13.80
N THR A 47 -2.43 6.04 -13.30
CA THR A 47 -3.08 4.95 -14.06
C THR A 47 -4.55 5.19 -14.38
N GLY A 48 -5.12 6.28 -13.87
CA GLY A 48 -6.53 6.65 -14.00
C GLY A 48 -7.42 6.10 -12.87
N LEU A 49 -8.59 6.70 -12.72
CA LEU A 49 -9.56 6.36 -11.68
C LEU A 49 -10.26 5.02 -11.99
N ARG A 50 -9.96 3.98 -11.21
CA ARG A 50 -10.59 2.65 -11.34
C ARG A 50 -11.20 2.20 -10.01
N ARG A 51 -12.49 1.89 -10.02
CA ARG A 51 -13.21 1.38 -8.82
C ARG A 51 -12.58 0.11 -8.25
N ALA A 52 -12.11 -0.78 -9.11
CA ALA A 52 -11.45 -2.01 -8.70
C ALA A 52 -10.17 -1.75 -7.88
N SER A 53 -9.41 -0.70 -8.22
CA SER A 53 -8.21 -0.31 -7.48
C SER A 53 -8.55 0.22 -6.08
N LEU A 54 -9.64 0.97 -5.94
CA LEU A 54 -10.13 1.42 -4.62
C LEU A 54 -10.59 0.24 -3.76
N ALA A 55 -11.33 -0.71 -4.35
CA ALA A 55 -11.78 -1.90 -3.64
C ALA A 55 -10.61 -2.75 -3.15
N LEU A 56 -9.51 -2.79 -3.92
CA LEU A 56 -8.28 -3.48 -3.55
C LEU A 56 -7.56 -2.81 -2.36
N LEU A 57 -7.85 -1.56 -2.01
CA LEU A 57 -7.26 -0.91 -0.84
C LEU A 57 -8.00 -1.22 0.47
N LEU A 58 -9.31 -1.49 0.42
CA LEU A 58 -10.13 -1.67 1.61
C LEU A 58 -9.61 -2.72 2.60
N PRO A 59 -9.06 -3.88 2.18
CA PRO A 59 -8.56 -4.88 3.12
C PRO A 59 -7.37 -4.40 3.95
N SER A 60 -6.64 -3.35 3.52
CA SER A 60 -5.55 -2.78 4.33
C SER A 60 -6.07 -2.22 5.66
N LEU A 61 -7.33 -1.75 5.70
CA LEU A 61 -7.96 -1.20 6.90
C LEU A 61 -8.16 -2.25 7.99
N ALA A 62 -8.15 -3.55 7.65
CA ALA A 62 -8.19 -4.62 8.64
C ALA A 62 -7.01 -4.53 9.62
N TRP A 63 -5.82 -4.14 9.15
CA TRP A 63 -4.66 -3.93 10.02
C TRP A 63 -4.83 -2.76 10.98
N LEU A 64 -5.52 -1.69 10.56
CA LEU A 64 -5.85 -0.59 11.45
C LEU A 64 -6.84 -1.01 12.53
N VAL A 65 -7.86 -1.79 12.17
CA VAL A 65 -8.81 -2.34 13.13
C VAL A 65 -8.09 -3.24 14.13
N LEU A 66 -7.23 -4.14 13.65
CA LEU A 66 -6.42 -5.02 14.51
C LEU A 66 -5.46 -4.23 15.40
N PHE A 67 -4.82 -3.19 14.88
CA PHE A 67 -3.99 -2.27 15.66
C PHE A 67 -4.79 -1.61 16.78
N ARG A 68 -6.01 -1.15 16.49
CA ARG A 68 -6.87 -0.50 17.48
C ARG A 68 -7.29 -1.44 18.60
N VAL A 69 -7.57 -2.70 18.26
CA VAL A 69 -8.03 -3.71 19.21
C VAL A 69 -6.87 -4.25 20.05
N THR A 70 -5.70 -4.48 19.45
CA THR A 70 -4.56 -5.13 20.12
C THR A 70 -3.55 -4.16 20.73
N GLY A 71 -3.52 -2.92 20.25
CA GLY A 71 -2.45 -1.96 20.55
C GLY A 71 -1.10 -2.32 19.94
N ASN A 72 -1.00 -3.39 19.15
CA ASN A 72 0.28 -3.86 18.62
C ASN A 72 0.78 -2.97 17.46
N ARG A 73 1.82 -2.17 17.74
CA ARG A 73 2.44 -1.25 16.79
C ARG A 73 3.14 -1.96 15.62
N GLU A 74 3.49 -3.23 15.75
CA GLU A 74 4.13 -4.03 14.70
C GLU A 74 3.20 -4.23 13.50
N LEU A 75 1.88 -4.12 13.70
CA LEU A 75 0.88 -4.18 12.63
C LEU A 75 1.00 -3.03 11.61
N PHE A 76 1.81 -2.01 11.91
CA PHE A 76 2.15 -0.97 10.94
C PHE A 76 2.97 -1.51 9.76
N PHE A 77 3.81 -2.52 9.97
CA PHE A 77 4.61 -3.13 8.91
C PHE A 77 3.77 -3.90 7.88
N PRO A 78 2.88 -4.85 8.24
CA PRO A 78 2.03 -5.53 7.27
C PRO A 78 1.06 -4.58 6.57
N PHE A 79 0.58 -3.52 7.23
CA PHE A 79 -0.16 -2.45 6.57
C PHE A 79 0.68 -1.74 5.50
N THR A 80 1.92 -1.37 5.84
CA THR A 80 2.84 -0.72 4.89
C THR A 80 3.12 -1.62 3.71
N MET A 81 3.42 -2.90 3.93
CA MET A 81 3.72 -3.84 2.85
C MET A 81 2.50 -4.11 1.97
N TYR A 82 1.28 -4.03 2.53
CA TYR A 82 0.06 -4.01 1.72
C TYR A 82 0.05 -2.81 0.76
N VAL A 83 0.28 -1.59 1.27
CA VAL A 83 0.29 -0.37 0.44
C VAL A 83 1.42 -0.39 -0.58
N ALA A 84 2.62 -0.85 -0.21
CA ALA A 84 3.76 -0.99 -1.10
C ALA A 84 3.46 -1.96 -2.25
N ALA A 85 2.91 -3.13 -1.93
CA ALA A 85 2.51 -4.10 -2.94
C ALA A 85 1.38 -3.57 -3.83
N TYR A 86 0.37 -2.94 -3.25
CA TYR A 86 -0.71 -2.31 -4.01
C TYR A 86 -0.18 -1.29 -5.02
N LEU A 87 0.73 -0.41 -4.59
CA LEU A 87 1.29 0.62 -5.44
C LEU A 87 2.16 0.01 -6.54
N ALA A 88 2.98 -1.00 -6.21
CA ALA A 88 3.78 -1.72 -7.18
C ALA A 88 2.91 -2.39 -8.25
N VAL A 89 1.92 -3.20 -7.84
CA VAL A 89 1.01 -3.92 -8.75
C VAL A 89 0.25 -2.95 -9.66
N SER A 90 -0.23 -1.84 -9.11
CA SER A 90 -1.00 -0.84 -9.84
C SER A 90 -0.14 -0.12 -10.88
N LEU A 91 1.04 0.36 -10.50
CA LEU A 91 1.92 1.11 -11.40
C LEU A 91 2.60 0.23 -12.45
N THR A 92 2.79 -1.07 -12.19
CA THR A 92 3.26 -2.04 -13.20
C THR A 92 2.32 -2.12 -14.42
N GLN A 93 1.07 -1.67 -14.31
CA GLN A 93 0.18 -1.54 -15.47
C GLN A 93 0.73 -0.56 -16.52
N ARG A 94 1.39 0.51 -16.06
CA ARG A 94 2.00 1.55 -16.89
C ARG A 94 3.41 1.14 -17.32
N ASP A 95 4.24 0.77 -16.36
CA ASP A 95 5.64 0.40 -16.56
C ASP A 95 6.17 -0.40 -15.36
N ALA A 96 6.97 -1.43 -15.62
CA ALA A 96 7.48 -2.31 -14.57
C ALA A 96 8.43 -1.59 -13.60
N ARG A 97 9.25 -0.66 -14.08
CA ARG A 97 10.17 0.12 -13.26
C ARG A 97 9.41 1.11 -12.37
N LEU A 98 8.33 1.71 -12.87
CA LEU A 98 7.43 2.53 -12.06
C LEU A 98 6.77 1.72 -10.93
N GLY A 99 6.40 0.46 -11.20
CA GLY A 99 5.94 -0.47 -10.16
C GLY A 99 6.96 -0.66 -9.04
N ALA A 100 8.19 -1.04 -9.40
CA ALA A 100 9.26 -1.23 -8.44
C ALA A 100 9.58 0.07 -7.66
N ALA A 101 9.65 1.20 -8.35
CA ALA A 101 9.92 2.50 -7.74
C ALA A 101 8.81 2.93 -6.77
N GLY A 102 7.54 2.72 -7.13
CA GLY A 102 6.41 3.04 -6.26
C GLY A 102 6.40 2.22 -4.98
N GLY A 103 6.53 0.90 -5.09
CA GLY A 103 6.65 0.03 -3.90
C GLY A 103 7.86 0.39 -3.04
N GLY A 104 9.01 0.65 -3.67
CA GLY A 104 10.23 1.07 -2.99
C GLY A 104 10.08 2.41 -2.25
N PHE A 105 9.34 3.36 -2.83
CA PHE A 105 9.06 4.65 -2.19
C PHE A 105 8.22 4.50 -0.91
N VAL A 106 7.26 3.57 -0.90
CA VAL A 106 6.48 3.26 0.31
C VAL A 106 7.38 2.64 1.39
N VAL A 107 8.23 1.68 1.01
CA VAL A 107 9.20 1.06 1.95
C VAL A 107 10.16 2.10 2.52
N ALA A 108 10.70 2.99 1.69
CA ALA A 108 11.58 4.06 2.15
C ALA A 108 10.88 5.00 3.13
N THR A 109 9.63 5.37 2.84
CA THR A 109 8.80 6.21 3.72
C THR A 109 8.58 5.52 5.08
N PHE A 110 8.29 4.23 5.08
CA PHE A 110 8.17 3.44 6.30
C PHE A 110 9.46 3.44 7.12
N LEU A 111 10.62 3.20 6.50
CA LEU A 111 11.90 3.19 7.22
C LEU A 111 12.19 4.57 7.85
N VAL A 112 11.91 5.67 7.14
CA VAL A 112 12.03 7.03 7.69
C VAL A 112 11.11 7.21 8.91
N ILE A 113 9.85 6.77 8.82
CA ILE A 113 8.91 6.81 9.95
C ILE A 113 9.46 6.00 11.14
N ARG A 114 10.00 4.80 10.90
CA ARG A 114 10.56 3.94 11.95
C ARG A 114 11.77 4.57 12.63
N ILE A 115 12.63 5.25 11.88
CA ILE A 115 13.74 6.04 12.43
C ILE A 115 13.19 7.15 13.34
N LEU A 116 12.17 7.89 12.89
CA LEU A 116 11.55 8.96 13.69
C LEU A 116 10.81 8.43 14.94
N GLN A 117 10.35 7.18 14.90
CA GLN A 117 9.76 6.47 16.04
C GLN A 117 10.80 5.87 17.00
N GLY A 118 12.10 6.01 16.71
CA GLY A 118 13.18 5.51 17.57
C GLY A 118 13.42 4.01 17.45
N ALA A 119 13.15 3.40 16.29
CA ALA A 119 13.48 1.99 16.05
C ALA A 119 15.00 1.76 16.18
N THR A 120 15.40 0.64 16.80
CA THR A 120 16.81 0.28 16.94
C THR A 120 17.39 -0.19 15.61
N VAL A 121 18.70 -0.02 15.42
CA VAL A 121 19.40 -0.43 14.19
C VAL A 121 19.16 -1.91 13.83
N PRO A 122 19.23 -2.88 14.77
CA PRO A 122 18.98 -4.28 14.44
C PRO A 122 17.55 -4.52 13.90
N VAL A 123 16.54 -3.88 14.49
CA VAL A 123 15.15 -3.99 14.04
C VAL A 123 14.99 -3.40 12.64
N LEU A 124 15.56 -2.21 12.40
CA LEU A 124 15.46 -1.53 11.11
C LEU A 124 16.13 -2.34 9.98
N VAL A 125 17.24 -3.02 10.28
CA VAL A 125 17.92 -3.92 9.32
C VAL A 125 17.01 -5.10 8.96
N VAL A 126 16.41 -5.77 9.94
CA VAL A 126 15.48 -6.88 9.69
C VAL A 126 14.29 -6.41 8.86
N GLU A 127 13.65 -5.31 9.25
CA GLU A 127 12.52 -4.75 8.51
C GLU A 127 12.89 -4.38 7.07
N CYS A 128 14.08 -3.80 6.85
CA CYS A 128 14.58 -3.46 5.53
C CYS A 128 14.77 -4.71 4.66
N VAL A 129 15.42 -5.75 5.19
CA VAL A 129 15.67 -7.00 4.48
C VAL A 129 14.35 -7.70 4.14
N VAL A 130 13.44 -7.82 5.10
CA VAL A 130 12.12 -8.44 4.90
C VAL A 130 11.30 -7.64 3.87
N ALA A 131 11.27 -6.31 3.98
CA ALA A 131 10.56 -5.46 3.04
C ALA A 131 11.12 -5.57 1.62
N ALA A 132 12.46 -5.59 1.47
CA ALA A 132 13.11 -5.74 0.18
C ALA A 132 12.82 -7.12 -0.44
N ALA A 133 12.87 -8.19 0.34
CA ALA A 133 12.56 -9.54 -0.12
C ALA A 133 11.10 -9.66 -0.58
N ILE A 134 10.16 -9.13 0.20
CA ILE A 134 8.73 -9.13 -0.16
C ILE A 134 8.48 -8.27 -1.41
N LEU A 135 9.09 -7.08 -1.50
CA LEU A 135 8.93 -6.22 -2.68
C LEU A 135 9.50 -6.87 -3.94
N ALA A 136 10.67 -7.52 -3.85
CA ALA A 136 11.23 -8.30 -4.94
C ALA A 136 10.29 -9.44 -5.38
N ALA A 137 9.71 -10.16 -4.42
CA ALA A 137 8.72 -11.21 -4.69
C ALA A 137 7.46 -10.66 -5.36
N VAL A 138 6.96 -9.49 -4.94
CA VAL A 138 5.82 -8.81 -5.58
C VAL A 138 6.15 -8.46 -7.04
N VAL A 139 7.32 -7.86 -7.29
CA VAL A 139 7.75 -7.49 -8.65
C VAL A 139 7.90 -8.73 -9.53
N ALA A 140 8.52 -9.80 -9.02
CA ALA A 140 8.67 -11.06 -9.74
C ALA A 140 7.31 -11.74 -10.00
N ALA A 141 6.41 -11.77 -9.02
CA ALA A 141 5.06 -12.31 -9.18
C ALA A 141 4.28 -11.54 -10.24
N ARG A 142 4.45 -10.21 -10.33
CA ARG A 142 3.81 -9.40 -11.39
C ARG A 142 4.43 -9.55 -12.76
N ALA A 143 5.71 -9.91 -12.86
CA ALA A 143 6.35 -10.22 -14.13
C ALA A 143 5.89 -11.57 -14.70
N THR A 144 5.48 -12.51 -13.83
CA THR A 144 5.21 -13.91 -14.18
C THR A 144 3.73 -14.25 -14.24
N LEU A 145 2.92 -13.71 -13.33
CA LEU A 145 1.49 -14.01 -13.25
C LEU A 145 0.67 -13.20 -14.25
N ARG A 146 -0.40 -13.82 -14.75
CA ARG A 146 -1.38 -13.14 -15.60
C ARG A 146 -2.03 -11.99 -14.84
N ARG A 147 -2.20 -10.85 -15.50
CA ARG A 147 -2.81 -9.65 -14.91
C ARG A 147 -4.32 -9.84 -14.72
N GLN A 148 -4.73 -10.23 -13.53
CA GLN A 148 -6.13 -10.42 -13.16
C GLN A 148 -6.43 -9.82 -11.78
N PRO A 149 -7.66 -9.35 -11.50
CA PRO A 149 -8.00 -8.79 -10.19
C PRO A 149 -7.71 -9.75 -9.02
N VAL A 150 -7.94 -11.06 -9.24
CA VAL A 150 -7.66 -12.11 -8.24
C VAL A 150 -6.16 -12.26 -7.99
N SER A 151 -5.33 -12.21 -9.04
CA SER A 151 -3.87 -12.27 -8.87
C SER A 151 -3.37 -11.05 -8.10
N ASP A 152 -3.93 -9.88 -8.38
CA ASP A 152 -3.52 -8.63 -7.76
C ASP A 152 -3.88 -8.65 -6.27
N ALA A 153 -5.09 -9.09 -5.93
CA ALA A 153 -5.52 -9.31 -4.56
C ALA A 153 -4.63 -10.33 -3.82
N ALA A 154 -4.32 -11.47 -4.45
CA ALA A 154 -3.47 -12.49 -3.85
C ALA A 154 -2.05 -11.99 -3.58
N ILE A 155 -1.47 -11.21 -4.49
CA ILE A 155 -0.11 -10.65 -4.32
C ILE A 155 -0.09 -9.63 -3.19
N VAL A 156 -1.06 -8.71 -3.16
CA VAL A 156 -1.10 -7.65 -2.16
C VAL A 156 -1.39 -8.21 -0.77
N ALA A 157 -2.38 -9.11 -0.66
CA ALA A 157 -2.67 -9.81 0.60
C ALA A 157 -1.48 -10.68 1.04
N GLY A 158 -0.88 -11.43 0.10
CA GLY A 158 0.27 -12.28 0.37
C GLY A 158 1.48 -11.49 0.89
N ALA A 159 1.80 -10.35 0.27
CA ALA A 159 2.88 -9.47 0.75
C ALA A 159 2.64 -8.99 2.19
N SER A 160 1.40 -8.64 2.49
CA SER A 160 1.00 -8.18 3.81
C SER A 160 1.03 -9.28 4.87
N LEU A 161 0.57 -10.50 4.54
CA LEU A 161 0.63 -11.66 5.42
C LEU A 161 2.07 -12.14 5.66
N LEU A 162 2.91 -12.14 4.62
CA LEU A 162 4.34 -12.45 4.74
C LEU A 162 5.06 -11.42 5.62
N ALA A 163 4.67 -10.15 5.54
CA ALA A 163 5.21 -9.11 6.40
C ALA A 163 4.83 -9.33 7.88
N TYR A 164 3.59 -9.75 8.15
CA TYR A 164 3.16 -10.11 9.49
C TYR A 164 3.94 -11.34 10.01
N ALA A 165 4.07 -12.39 9.20
CA ALA A 165 4.80 -13.60 9.57
C ALA A 165 6.32 -13.38 9.70
N GLY A 166 6.90 -12.46 8.92
CA GLY A 166 8.33 -12.17 8.92
C GLY A 166 8.82 -11.34 10.10
N LEU A 167 7.90 -10.78 10.90
CA LEU A 167 8.20 -10.06 12.15
C LEU A 167 7.71 -10.81 13.41
N ALA A 168 6.98 -11.91 13.24
CA ALA A 168 6.54 -12.77 14.33
C ALA A 168 7.64 -13.74 14.77
#